data_AF-A0A7C2QQ60-F1
#
_entry.id   AF-A0A7C2QQ60-F1
#
_cell.length_a   1.000
_cell.length_b   1.000
_cell.length_c   1.000
_cell.angle_alpha   90.00
_cell.angle_beta   90.00
_cell.angle_gamma   90.00
#
_symmetry.space_group_name_H-M   'P 1'
#
loop_
_entity.id
_entity.type
_entity.pdbx_description
1 polymer ?
#
loop_
_entity_poly.entity_id
_entity_poly.type
_entity_poly.pdbx_seq_one_letter_code
_entity_poly.pdbx_strand_id
1 'polypeptide(L)'
;MSTADPNVVILTGENPFIRLAPVDSDDYTTNASFWRIIFCPAGPGHVLYVKSELTAGRWRIFTDNIAMARWLQKTVQGMLNPELTDTSIAVTEAEFSKSGDPRYFWTERATAPGEEVSLTWYDMGDPLLIHTQPNQLPGRRYGVCTVLVPALGARLSVNGKEAAGKAWPRQREGRPFSTSALAFSESWTDAR
;
A
#
# COMPACT_ATOMS: atom_id res chain seq x y z
N MET A 1 -29.11 19.73 -6.68
CA MET A 1 -27.96 19.16 -7.42
C MET A 1 -27.59 17.85 -6.76
N SER A 2 -27.17 16.84 -7.53
CA SER A 2 -26.69 15.57 -6.95
C SER A 2 -25.43 15.84 -6.11
N THR A 3 -25.35 15.24 -4.93
CA THR A 3 -24.17 15.28 -4.05
C THR A 3 -23.31 14.01 -4.19
N ALA A 4 -23.76 13.04 -4.99
CA ALA A 4 -23.01 11.82 -5.24
C ALA A 4 -21.90 12.06 -6.27
N ASP A 5 -20.75 11.43 -6.07
CA ASP A 5 -19.68 11.39 -7.07
C ASP A 5 -20.22 10.76 -8.37
N PRO A 6 -19.94 11.37 -9.55
CA PRO A 6 -20.46 10.88 -10.82
C PRO A 6 -19.83 9.56 -11.27
N ASN A 7 -18.70 9.14 -10.69
CA ASN A 7 -17.99 7.93 -11.06
C ASN A 7 -18.59 6.68 -10.38
N VAL A 8 -18.08 5.50 -10.73
CA VAL A 8 -18.41 4.23 -10.06
C VAL A 8 -17.40 3.98 -8.95
N VAL A 9 -17.85 3.80 -7.71
CA VAL A 9 -16.97 3.33 -6.62
C VAL A 9 -16.62 1.86 -6.86
N ILE A 10 -15.33 1.55 -6.97
CA ILE A 10 -14.85 0.18 -7.24
C ILE A 10 -14.29 -0.51 -6.00
N LEU A 11 -13.70 0.25 -5.07
CA LEU A 11 -13.28 -0.26 -3.77
C LEU A 11 -13.20 0.86 -2.73
N THR A 12 -13.32 0.49 -1.45
CA THR A 12 -12.88 1.33 -0.33
C THR A 12 -12.10 0.53 0.70
N GLY A 13 -11.10 1.18 1.29
CA GLY A 13 -10.16 0.56 2.21
C GLY A 13 -9.00 1.48 2.60
N GLU A 14 -7.83 0.89 2.80
CA GLU A 14 -6.58 1.56 3.14
C GLU A 14 -5.45 0.97 2.28
N ASN A 15 -4.48 1.80 1.89
CA ASN A 15 -3.27 1.36 1.16
C ASN A 15 -1.92 1.90 1.73
N PRO A 16 -1.59 1.69 3.02
CA PRO A 16 -0.25 1.99 3.51
C PRO A 16 0.85 1.36 2.67
N PHE A 17 1.93 2.11 2.41
CA PHE A 17 3.07 1.62 1.64
C PHE A 17 4.40 2.02 2.26
N ILE A 18 5.39 1.15 2.08
CA ILE A 18 6.79 1.37 2.43
C ILE A 18 7.63 1.25 1.17
N ARG A 19 8.51 2.23 0.95
CA ARG A 19 9.57 2.16 -0.07
C ARG A 19 10.87 2.63 0.54
N LEU A 20 11.84 1.72 0.61
CA LEU A 20 13.16 1.96 1.18
C LEU A 20 14.23 1.89 0.10
N ALA A 21 15.21 2.78 0.20
CA ALA A 21 16.41 2.75 -0.62
C ALA A 21 17.65 3.10 0.22
N PRO A 22 18.84 2.59 -0.13
CA PRO A 22 20.09 2.94 0.55
C PRO A 22 20.54 4.38 0.23
N VAL A 23 20.14 4.91 -0.92
CA VAL A 23 20.42 6.26 -1.40
C VAL A 23 19.12 6.93 -1.83
N ASP A 24 19.13 8.26 -1.95
CA ASP A 24 17.95 9.00 -2.40
C ASP A 24 17.75 8.82 -3.92
N SER A 25 17.02 7.77 -4.27
CA SER A 25 16.61 7.46 -5.64
C SER A 25 15.22 6.83 -5.64
N ASP A 26 14.69 6.60 -6.84
CA ASP A 26 13.46 5.82 -7.03
C ASP A 26 13.75 4.34 -7.34
N ASP A 27 15.01 3.91 -7.20
CA ASP A 27 15.45 2.53 -7.30
C ASP A 27 15.32 1.84 -5.92
N TYR A 28 14.09 1.60 -5.50
CA TYR A 28 13.79 1.07 -4.17
C TYR A 28 14.22 -0.40 -4.05
N THR A 29 15.07 -0.70 -3.06
CA THR A 29 15.50 -2.06 -2.73
C THR A 29 14.44 -2.83 -1.94
N THR A 30 13.55 -2.11 -1.25
CA THR A 30 12.37 -2.68 -0.59
C THR A 30 11.12 -1.93 -1.00
N ASN A 31 10.10 -2.66 -1.44
CA ASN A 31 8.75 -2.19 -1.72
C ASN A 31 7.75 -3.05 -0.95
N ALA A 32 6.83 -2.40 -0.26
CA ALA A 32 5.69 -3.05 0.36
C ALA A 32 4.42 -2.23 0.13
N SER A 33 3.36 -2.90 -0.30
CA SER A 33 2.02 -2.33 -0.46
C SER A 33 1.04 -3.19 0.34
N PHE A 34 0.53 -2.61 1.41
CA PHE A 34 -0.44 -3.24 2.29
C PHE A 34 -1.82 -2.73 1.94
N TRP A 35 -2.79 -3.63 1.82
CA TRP A 35 -4.18 -3.28 1.63
C TRP A 35 -5.01 -3.85 2.77
N ARG A 36 -5.89 -3.01 3.32
CA ARG A 36 -7.06 -3.45 4.09
C ARG A 36 -8.29 -3.01 3.32
N ILE A 37 -9.01 -3.94 2.72
CA ILE A 37 -10.21 -3.68 1.93
C ILE A 37 -11.44 -3.90 2.79
N ILE A 38 -12.31 -2.90 2.82
CA ILE A 38 -13.62 -2.96 3.47
C ILE A 38 -14.70 -3.37 2.46
N PHE A 39 -14.56 -2.90 1.22
CA PHE A 39 -15.51 -3.20 0.15
C PHE A 39 -14.80 -3.26 -1.20
N CYS A 40 -15.03 -4.34 -1.94
CA CYS A 40 -14.80 -4.49 -3.37
C CYS A 40 -15.64 -5.67 -3.89
N PRO A 41 -15.73 -5.91 -5.21
CA PRO A 41 -16.49 -7.04 -5.77
C PRO A 41 -16.04 -8.43 -5.32
N ALA A 42 -14.80 -8.58 -4.82
CA ALA A 42 -14.22 -9.84 -4.36
C ALA A 42 -14.27 -10.03 -2.82
N GLY A 43 -15.00 -9.15 -2.12
CA GLY A 43 -15.16 -9.18 -0.66
C GLY A 43 -14.05 -8.46 0.11
N PRO A 44 -14.26 -8.24 1.42
CA PRO A 44 -13.27 -7.59 2.29
C PRO A 44 -12.11 -8.52 2.62
N GLY A 45 -11.01 -7.93 3.10
CA GLY A 45 -9.82 -8.68 3.54
C GLY A 45 -8.56 -7.83 3.55
N HIS A 46 -7.42 -8.49 3.71
CA HIS A 46 -6.10 -7.91 3.74
C HIS A 46 -5.19 -8.56 2.70
N VAL A 47 -4.29 -7.77 2.13
CA VAL A 47 -3.19 -8.31 1.34
C VAL A 47 -1.94 -7.47 1.51
N LEU A 48 -0.80 -8.14 1.68
CA LEU A 48 0.52 -7.54 1.64
C LEU A 48 1.26 -8.04 0.41
N TYR A 49 1.62 -7.13 -0.49
CA TYR A 49 2.57 -7.37 -1.57
C TYR A 49 3.93 -6.83 -1.13
N VAL A 50 4.95 -7.68 -1.06
CA VAL A 50 6.30 -7.29 -0.60
C VAL A 50 7.39 -7.82 -1.53
N LYS A 51 8.37 -6.96 -1.86
CA LYS A 51 9.61 -7.28 -2.58
C LYS A 51 10.76 -6.58 -1.86
N SER A 52 11.75 -7.35 -1.42
CA SER A 52 12.90 -6.88 -0.65
C SER A 52 14.09 -7.81 -0.89
N GLU A 53 15.29 -7.42 -0.51
CA GLU A 53 16.41 -8.34 -0.36
C GLU A 53 16.09 -9.49 0.61
N LEU A 54 15.20 -9.27 1.59
CA LEU A 54 14.70 -10.31 2.50
C LEU A 54 13.80 -11.34 1.81
N THR A 55 13.24 -11.01 0.64
CA THR A 55 12.48 -11.93 -0.21
C THR A 55 13.29 -12.39 -1.43
N ALA A 56 14.63 -12.28 -1.37
CA ALA A 56 15.54 -12.56 -2.46
C ALA A 56 15.20 -11.79 -3.74
N GLY A 57 14.73 -10.55 -3.61
CA GLY A 57 14.37 -9.68 -4.73
C GLY A 57 13.11 -10.13 -5.49
N ARG A 58 12.29 -11.03 -4.94
CA ARG A 58 11.05 -11.52 -5.56
C ARG A 58 9.82 -11.02 -4.83
N TRP A 59 8.73 -10.83 -5.57
CA TRP A 59 7.43 -10.53 -4.96
C TRP A 59 6.94 -11.72 -4.15
N ARG A 60 6.44 -11.43 -2.95
CA ARG A 60 5.69 -12.33 -2.10
C ARG A 60 4.36 -11.68 -1.74
N ILE A 61 3.33 -12.50 -1.67
CA ILE A 61 1.97 -12.04 -1.42
C ILE A 61 1.41 -12.81 -0.22
N PHE A 62 0.98 -12.09 0.79
CA PHE A 62 0.30 -12.62 1.98
C PHE A 62 -1.13 -12.11 2.00
N THR A 63 -2.12 -12.94 2.27
CA THR A 63 -3.53 -12.51 2.28
C THR A 63 -4.42 -13.43 3.11
N ASP A 64 -5.51 -12.90 3.63
CA ASP A 64 -6.63 -13.68 4.20
C ASP A 64 -7.78 -13.86 3.19
N ASN A 65 -7.69 -13.24 2.01
CA ASN A 65 -8.67 -13.32 0.94
C ASN A 65 -8.00 -13.34 -0.44
N ILE A 66 -7.75 -14.56 -0.95
CA ILE A 66 -7.09 -14.78 -2.23
C ILE A 66 -7.87 -14.16 -3.41
N ALA A 67 -9.20 -14.23 -3.40
CA ALA A 67 -10.01 -13.67 -4.48
C ALA A 67 -9.83 -12.15 -4.57
N MET A 68 -9.84 -11.47 -3.42
CA MET A 68 -9.58 -10.03 -3.31
C MET A 68 -8.15 -9.66 -3.73
N ALA A 69 -7.14 -10.41 -3.27
CA ALA A 69 -5.75 -10.19 -3.68
C ALA A 69 -5.57 -10.32 -5.21
N ARG A 70 -6.17 -11.32 -5.85
CA ARG A 70 -6.12 -11.48 -7.31
C ARG A 70 -6.93 -10.42 -8.04
N TRP A 71 -8.05 -9.97 -7.48
CA TRP A 71 -8.83 -8.86 -8.03
C TRP A 71 -8.03 -7.55 -8.01
N LEU A 72 -7.33 -7.24 -6.91
CA LEU A 72 -6.45 -6.08 -6.81
C LEU A 72 -5.32 -6.11 -7.86
N GLN A 73 -4.68 -7.27 -8.07
CA GLN A 73 -3.66 -7.44 -9.12
C GLN A 73 -4.18 -7.13 -10.52
N LYS A 74 -5.46 -7.40 -10.80
CA LYS A 74 -6.11 -7.10 -12.08
C LYS A 74 -6.65 -5.67 -12.18
N THR A 75 -6.63 -4.92 -11.09
CA THR A 75 -7.25 -3.60 -10.98
C THR A 75 -6.25 -2.55 -10.46
N VAL A 76 -6.47 -2.03 -9.24
CA VAL A 76 -5.73 -0.89 -8.70
C VAL A 76 -4.27 -1.24 -8.46
N GLN A 77 -3.98 -2.38 -7.82
CA GLN A 77 -2.59 -2.77 -7.52
C GLN A 77 -1.79 -3.02 -8.79
N GLY A 78 -2.36 -3.70 -9.79
CA GLY A 78 -1.69 -3.93 -11.08
C GLY A 78 -1.43 -2.64 -11.87
N MET A 79 -2.33 -1.65 -11.75
CA MET A 79 -2.11 -0.31 -12.30
C MET A 79 -1.00 0.44 -11.55
N LEU A 80 -0.96 0.33 -10.22
CA LEU A 80 0.08 0.97 -9.40
C LEU A 80 1.47 0.34 -9.63
N ASN A 81 1.51 -0.98 -9.86
CA ASN A 81 2.74 -1.73 -10.08
C ASN A 81 2.53 -2.83 -11.14
N PRO A 82 3.02 -2.63 -12.37
CA PRO A 82 2.84 -3.58 -13.47
C PRO A 82 3.42 -4.97 -13.22
N GLU A 83 4.50 -5.12 -12.43
CA GLU A 83 5.05 -6.44 -12.09
C GLU A 83 4.03 -7.32 -11.35
N LEU A 84 3.14 -6.69 -10.57
CA LEU A 84 2.12 -7.39 -9.79
C LEU A 84 0.88 -7.76 -10.60
N THR A 85 0.86 -7.50 -11.92
CA THR A 85 -0.17 -8.08 -12.81
C THR A 85 0.02 -9.58 -13.00
N ASP A 86 1.21 -10.12 -12.71
CA ASP A 86 1.49 -11.54 -12.78
C ASP A 86 0.75 -12.31 -11.66
N THR A 87 -0.31 -13.01 -12.05
CA THR A 87 -1.09 -13.84 -11.12
C THR A 87 -0.47 -15.21 -10.87
N SER A 88 0.69 -15.54 -11.47
CA SER A 88 1.45 -16.76 -11.18
C SER A 88 2.29 -16.63 -9.90
N ILE A 89 2.54 -15.39 -9.43
CA ILE A 89 3.18 -15.14 -8.14
C ILE A 89 2.40 -15.86 -7.04
N ALA A 90 3.10 -16.71 -6.27
CA ALA A 90 2.51 -17.48 -5.20
C ALA A 90 1.89 -16.59 -4.12
N VAL A 91 0.74 -17.02 -3.60
CA VAL A 91 0.02 -16.35 -2.52
C VAL A 91 0.08 -17.26 -1.30
N THR A 92 0.41 -16.67 -0.15
CA THR A 92 0.48 -17.33 1.15
C THR A 92 -0.72 -16.86 1.97
N GLU A 93 -1.47 -17.80 2.55
CA GLU A 93 -2.52 -17.45 3.51
C GLU A 93 -1.88 -16.91 4.80
N ALA A 94 -2.42 -15.80 5.32
CA ALA A 94 -1.86 -15.14 6.49
C ALA A 94 -2.95 -14.48 7.33
N GLU A 95 -2.69 -14.38 8.63
CA GLU A 95 -3.46 -13.57 9.56
C GLU A 95 -2.84 -12.19 9.68
N PHE A 96 -3.68 -11.19 9.98
CA PHE A 96 -3.27 -9.80 10.04
C PHE A 96 -3.60 -9.16 11.38
N SER A 97 -2.64 -8.38 11.90
CA SER A 97 -2.82 -7.60 13.11
C SER A 97 -2.18 -6.23 12.98
N LYS A 98 -2.61 -5.29 13.84
CA LYS A 98 -2.10 -3.92 13.84
C LYS A 98 -1.91 -3.40 15.25
N SER A 99 -1.02 -2.43 15.39
CA SER A 99 -0.75 -1.76 16.67
C SER A 99 -0.21 -0.36 16.44
N GLY A 100 -0.42 0.53 17.41
CA GLY A 100 0.14 1.88 17.41
C GLY A 100 -0.93 2.96 17.30
N ASP A 101 -0.44 4.19 17.18
CA ASP A 101 -1.22 5.40 17.01
C ASP A 101 -0.63 6.18 15.84
N PRO A 102 -1.38 6.42 14.75
CA PRO A 102 -0.84 7.00 13.52
C PRO A 102 -0.29 8.42 13.68
N ARG A 103 -0.46 9.06 14.85
CA ARG A 103 0.21 10.33 15.21
C ARG A 103 1.68 10.15 15.59
N TYR A 104 2.08 8.95 16.01
CA TYR A 104 3.43 8.66 16.51
C TYR A 104 4.10 7.52 15.74
N PHE A 105 3.43 6.37 15.69
CA PHE A 105 3.90 5.19 14.97
C PHE A 105 2.71 4.28 14.63
N TRP A 106 2.82 3.53 13.54
CA TRP A 106 1.82 2.55 13.15
C TRP A 106 2.51 1.28 12.68
N THR A 107 2.00 0.12 13.07
CA THR A 107 2.53 -1.17 12.64
C THR A 107 1.41 -2.06 12.10
N GLU A 108 1.63 -2.61 10.92
CA GLU A 108 0.85 -3.72 10.34
C GLU A 108 1.70 -4.99 10.36
N ARG A 109 1.10 -6.14 10.68
CA ARG A 109 1.76 -7.44 10.66
C ARG A 109 0.97 -8.44 9.84
N ALA A 110 1.68 -9.25 9.06
CA ALA A 110 1.17 -10.44 8.39
C ALA A 110 1.89 -11.67 8.95
N THR A 111 1.12 -12.65 9.45
CA THR A 111 1.66 -13.86 10.08
C THR A 111 1.15 -15.09 9.33
N ALA A 112 2.07 -15.95 8.91
CA ALA A 112 1.83 -17.22 8.24
C ALA A 112 2.66 -18.34 8.93
N PRO A 113 2.40 -19.63 8.66
CA PRO A 113 3.20 -20.70 9.24
C PRO A 113 4.71 -20.56 8.94
N GLY A 114 5.50 -20.33 9.99
CA GLY A 114 6.95 -20.15 9.88
C GLY A 114 7.41 -18.79 9.35
N GLU A 115 6.51 -17.82 9.19
CA GLU A 115 6.84 -16.51 8.67
C GLU A 115 6.02 -15.37 9.27
N GLU A 116 6.70 -14.28 9.60
CA GLU A 116 6.09 -13.01 9.98
C GLU A 116 6.71 -11.88 9.17
N VAL A 117 5.88 -11.00 8.62
CA VAL A 117 6.29 -9.73 8.02
C VAL A 117 5.68 -8.58 8.80
N SER A 118 6.49 -7.63 9.22
CA SER A 118 6.07 -6.44 9.97
C SER A 118 6.46 -5.17 9.22
N LEU A 119 5.50 -4.25 9.08
CA LEU A 119 5.68 -2.94 8.46
C LEU A 119 5.42 -1.90 9.54
N THR A 120 6.38 -1.04 9.83
CA THR A 120 6.24 0.03 10.82
C THR A 120 6.57 1.39 10.20
N TRP A 121 5.67 2.35 10.38
CA TRP A 121 5.82 3.75 10.01
C TRP A 121 5.98 4.58 11.29
N TYR A 122 6.85 5.58 11.27
CA TYR A 122 7.12 6.49 12.39
C TYR A 122 7.69 7.81 11.85
N ASP A 123 7.90 8.80 12.73
CA ASP A 123 8.30 10.16 12.33
C ASP A 123 7.30 10.73 11.32
N MET A 124 6.04 10.83 11.79
CA MET A 124 4.87 11.13 10.98
C MET A 124 4.82 12.63 10.66
N GLY A 125 4.60 12.95 9.38
CA GLY A 125 4.34 14.31 8.92
C GLY A 125 2.84 14.64 8.86
N ASP A 126 2.54 15.84 8.37
CA ASP A 126 1.17 16.34 8.30
C ASP A 126 0.30 15.55 7.30
N PRO A 127 -0.93 15.16 7.66
CA PRO A 127 -1.86 14.53 6.74
C PRO A 127 -2.23 15.42 5.54
N LEU A 128 -2.44 14.78 4.39
CA LEU A 128 -2.96 15.38 3.17
C LEU A 128 -4.20 14.61 2.71
N LEU A 129 -5.33 15.32 2.57
CA LEU A 129 -6.48 14.80 1.84
C LEU A 129 -6.25 15.02 0.34
N ILE A 130 -6.12 13.92 -0.41
CA ILE A 130 -5.92 13.93 -1.86
C ILE A 130 -7.19 13.44 -2.53
N HIS A 131 -7.61 14.14 -3.59
CA HIS A 131 -8.71 13.72 -4.44
C HIS A 131 -8.33 13.88 -5.92
N THR A 132 -8.38 12.80 -6.68
CA THR A 132 -8.16 12.79 -8.13
C THR A 132 -9.31 12.13 -8.86
N GLN A 133 -9.57 12.59 -10.09
CA GLN A 133 -10.54 12.00 -11.00
C GLN A 133 -9.93 10.86 -11.84
N PRO A 134 -10.74 9.89 -12.31
CA PRO A 134 -10.27 8.88 -13.27
C PRO A 134 -9.58 9.52 -14.48
N ASN A 135 -8.44 8.96 -14.89
CA ASN A 135 -7.62 9.42 -16.02
C ASN A 135 -7.09 10.87 -15.91
N GLN A 136 -7.15 11.51 -14.73
CA GLN A 136 -6.60 12.86 -14.53
C GLN A 136 -5.08 12.90 -14.69
N LEU A 137 -4.38 11.83 -14.29
CA LEU A 137 -2.93 11.70 -14.41
C LEU A 137 -2.58 10.60 -15.43
N PRO A 138 -1.54 10.77 -16.27
CA PRO A 138 -1.10 9.75 -17.21
C PRO A 138 -0.84 8.40 -16.52
N GLY A 139 -1.40 7.32 -17.07
CA GLY A 139 -1.27 5.97 -16.51
C GLY A 139 -2.09 5.70 -15.24
N ARG A 140 -2.86 6.68 -14.73
CA ARG A 140 -3.76 6.51 -13.57
C ARG A 140 -5.21 6.42 -14.04
N ARG A 141 -5.63 5.20 -14.38
CA ARG A 141 -7.02 4.93 -14.81
C ARG A 141 -8.04 5.37 -13.77
N TYR A 142 -7.81 5.01 -12.51
CA TYR A 142 -8.79 5.20 -11.43
C TYR A 142 -8.64 6.55 -10.75
N GLY A 143 -9.77 7.12 -10.32
CA GLY A 143 -9.81 8.20 -9.35
C GLY A 143 -9.61 7.67 -7.94
N VAL A 144 -9.22 8.56 -7.01
CA VAL A 144 -9.08 8.21 -5.60
C VAL A 144 -9.33 9.42 -4.71
N CYS A 145 -10.05 9.21 -3.61
CA CYS A 145 -10.06 10.10 -2.45
C CYS A 145 -9.37 9.38 -1.30
N THR A 146 -8.32 9.96 -0.71
CA THR A 146 -7.46 9.30 0.29
C THR A 146 -6.83 10.31 1.25
N VAL A 147 -6.64 9.91 2.50
CA VAL A 147 -5.83 10.65 3.48
C VAL A 147 -4.45 10.02 3.54
N LEU A 148 -3.45 10.75 3.08
CA LEU A 148 -2.06 10.33 3.13
C LEU A 148 -1.34 10.97 4.31
N VAL A 149 -0.71 10.14 5.15
CA VAL A 149 0.16 10.60 6.24
C VAL A 149 1.59 10.17 5.90
N PRO A 150 2.47 11.09 5.47
CA PRO A 150 3.85 10.74 5.16
C PRO A 150 4.58 10.28 6.43
N ALA A 151 5.43 9.27 6.29
CA ALA A 151 6.29 8.78 7.37
C ALA A 151 7.75 8.94 6.95
N LEU A 152 8.48 9.83 7.62
CA LEU A 152 9.90 10.08 7.34
C LEU A 152 10.79 8.94 7.85
N GLY A 153 10.27 8.15 8.78
CA GLY A 153 10.82 6.87 9.22
C GLY A 153 9.93 5.70 8.80
N ALA A 154 10.53 4.65 8.25
CA ALA A 154 9.83 3.40 8.03
C ALA A 154 10.77 2.22 8.20
N ARG A 155 10.22 1.08 8.61
CA ARG A 155 10.93 -0.18 8.82
C ARG A 155 10.07 -1.33 8.29
N LEU A 156 10.70 -2.22 7.53
CA LEU A 156 10.15 -3.51 7.18
C LEU A 156 11.02 -4.61 7.80
N SER A 157 10.41 -5.63 8.38
CA SER A 157 11.13 -6.82 8.82
C SER A 157 10.45 -8.10 8.37
N VAL A 158 11.25 -9.14 8.14
CA VAL A 158 10.80 -10.51 7.88
C VAL A 158 11.47 -11.41 8.91
N ASN A 159 10.68 -12.13 9.71
CA ASN A 159 11.17 -12.97 10.81
C ASN A 159 12.15 -12.25 11.75
N GLY A 160 11.84 -11.00 12.09
CA GLY A 160 12.66 -10.16 12.96
C GLY A 160 13.91 -9.56 12.31
N LYS A 161 14.27 -9.96 11.09
CA LYS A 161 15.37 -9.34 10.34
C LYS A 161 14.88 -8.10 9.61
N GLU A 162 15.52 -6.96 9.85
CA GLU A 162 15.16 -5.69 9.22
C GLU A 162 15.72 -5.56 7.80
N ALA A 163 14.92 -4.94 6.93
CA ALA A 163 15.32 -4.61 5.57
C ALA A 163 16.28 -3.41 5.57
N ALA A 164 17.21 -3.41 4.62
CA ALA A 164 18.16 -2.33 4.41
C ALA A 164 17.52 -1.09 3.78
N GLY A 165 18.20 0.05 3.93
CA GLY A 165 17.77 1.33 3.40
C GLY A 165 16.85 2.09 4.35
N LYS A 166 16.33 3.22 3.87
CA LYS A 166 15.40 4.08 4.62
C LYS A 166 14.38 4.72 3.71
N ALA A 167 13.33 5.29 4.31
CA ALA A 167 12.44 6.21 3.62
C ALA A 167 13.18 7.51 3.31
N TRP A 168 12.81 8.16 2.20
CA TRP A 168 13.41 9.42 1.77
C TRP A 168 12.37 10.53 1.67
N PRO A 169 12.71 11.79 2.02
CA PRO A 169 11.82 12.92 1.85
C PRO A 169 11.40 13.09 0.38
N ARG A 170 10.14 13.48 0.17
CA ARG A 170 9.58 13.81 -1.14
C ARG A 170 8.76 15.10 -1.02
N GLN A 171 8.26 15.56 -2.16
CA GLN A 171 7.26 16.63 -2.25
C GLN A 171 6.01 16.06 -2.92
N ARG A 172 4.83 16.45 -2.44
CA ARG A 172 3.55 16.12 -3.07
C ARG A 172 2.60 17.31 -2.91
N GLU A 173 2.02 17.76 -4.02
CA GLU A 173 1.18 18.98 -4.04
C GLU A 173 1.89 20.20 -3.40
N GLY A 174 3.21 20.33 -3.61
CA GLY A 174 4.03 21.42 -3.04
C GLY A 174 4.24 21.34 -1.52
N ARG A 175 3.88 20.22 -0.88
CA ARG A 175 4.02 20.00 0.57
C ARG A 175 5.01 18.85 0.86
N PRO A 176 5.70 18.88 2.02
CA PRO A 176 6.56 17.78 2.46
C PRO A 176 5.84 16.42 2.45
N PHE A 177 6.52 15.41 1.94
CA PHE A 177 6.04 14.04 1.85
C PHE A 177 7.20 13.04 2.04
N SER A 178 6.95 11.76 1.83
CA SER A 178 7.95 10.69 1.96
C SER A 178 7.74 9.59 0.92
N THR A 179 8.77 8.80 0.65
CA THR A 179 8.66 7.56 -0.12
C THR A 179 7.82 6.50 0.59
N SER A 180 7.52 6.67 1.88
CA SER A 180 6.65 5.79 2.68
C SER A 180 5.53 6.60 3.33
N ALA A 181 4.32 6.06 3.33
CA ALA A 181 3.17 6.74 3.91
C ALA A 181 2.09 5.76 4.37
N LEU A 182 1.32 6.19 5.37
CA LEU A 182 0.00 5.61 5.62
C LEU A 182 -0.98 6.21 4.59
N ALA A 183 -1.91 5.38 4.11
CA ALA A 183 -2.97 5.82 3.22
C ALA A 183 -4.31 5.29 3.74
N PHE A 184 -5.11 6.19 4.31
CA PHE A 184 -6.35 5.87 5.00
C PHE A 184 -7.56 6.37 4.25
N SER A 185 -8.70 5.72 4.51
CA SER A 185 -10.01 6.11 3.95
C SER A 185 -9.99 6.21 2.43
N GLU A 186 -9.26 5.31 1.77
CA GLU A 186 -9.19 5.29 0.32
C GLU A 186 -10.55 4.90 -0.26
N SER A 187 -11.06 5.71 -1.16
CA SER A 187 -12.21 5.41 -2.00
C SER A 187 -11.79 5.56 -3.43
N TRP A 188 -11.72 4.44 -4.16
CA TRP A 188 -11.30 4.44 -5.56
C TRP A 188 -12.50 4.38 -6.47
N THR A 189 -12.40 5.12 -7.57
CA THR A 189 -13.46 5.23 -8.55
C THR A 189 -12.97 4.92 -9.96
N ASP A 190 -13.86 4.36 -10.79
CA ASP A 190 -13.67 4.23 -12.24
C ASP A 190 -14.70 5.09 -12.96
N ALA A 191 -14.38 5.52 -14.17
CA ALA A 191 -15.33 6.28 -14.98
C ALA A 191 -16.60 5.45 -15.22
N ARG A 192 -17.76 6.12 -15.19
CA ARG A 192 -19.05 5.51 -15.58
C ARG A 192 -19.14 5.27 -17.07
#